data_AF-A0A7R9D540-F1
#
_entry.id   AF-A0A7R9D540-F1
#
_cell.length_a   1.000
_cell.length_b   1.000
_cell.length_c   1.000
_cell.angle_alpha   90.00
_cell.angle_beta   90.00
_cell.angle_gamma   90.00
#
_symmetry.space_group_name_H-M   'P 1'
#
loop_
_entity.id
_entity.type
_entity.pdbx_description
1 polymer ?
#
loop_
_entity_poly.entity_id
_entity_poly.type
_entity_poly.pdbx_seq_one_letter_code
_entity_poly.pdbx_strand_id
1 'polypeptide(L)'
;MEMSPHGCISSVRSFRDIEMSPHGGISSVRSFRDIEMSPHGCISSVRSFRDIEMSPHGCISSVRSFRHIGMSPHGGISSVRSFRDIEMSPYDFGTKNWREKREVDEDTLKRQIEERKLKEEEEQRLNEAFEQQRIRDAQLATLLERKIEEDKRRMNSEINTFRTVYQKPENRREFDLYDPDRLKKDIPCRLADDDPRCGLSSAQKFEGEDLSSKERLKTQVEQQRAWLEQQMAERKAAENERKSAEEAYQAALVARDKRACDLDRMEQETRRRLNEATLRTEEQESKHCLEERRELEDKRAEMFNIVTFCNVVMLQTEEQESKHRLEERRELEDKLAEMFNIVTFCNTEEQESKHRLEEKKELEDKRAEMFNIVTCDMLTENPETCRSNLGPQRIVGYMYRGMSPEEKEEVRRHQLKQIEEKRLEREAEARRDAEWDSLATGMARHIVLKDRELMRKQRELNKQLFQQNKLLSKEQKSHQEYVERVVFTNEPTPAYFAQFNTSTR
;
A
#
# COMPACT_ATOMS: atom_id res chain seq x y z
N MET A 1 23.47 73.66 -22.69
CA MET A 1 23.50 73.02 -24.01
C MET A 1 22.53 73.72 -24.95
N GLU A 2 22.97 73.97 -26.18
CA GLU A 2 22.63 75.18 -26.93
C GLU A 2 21.61 74.88 -28.06
N MET A 3 20.32 74.84 -27.72
CA MET A 3 19.26 74.39 -28.62
C MET A 3 18.89 75.39 -29.73
N SER A 4 19.21 75.04 -30.99
CA SER A 4 18.68 75.72 -32.19
C SER A 4 17.12 75.73 -32.19
N PRO A 5 16.45 76.73 -32.79
CA PRO A 5 15.08 77.12 -32.43
C PRO A 5 13.97 76.07 -32.60
N HIS A 6 14.22 74.97 -33.31
CA HIS A 6 13.24 73.89 -33.56
C HIS A 6 13.78 72.49 -33.24
N GLY A 7 14.79 72.38 -32.38
CA GLY A 7 15.40 71.11 -32.02
C GLY A 7 14.53 70.23 -31.12
N CYS A 8 14.52 68.92 -31.38
CA CYS A 8 13.86 67.91 -30.57
C CYS A 8 14.88 66.87 -30.05
N ILE A 9 14.87 66.61 -28.75
CA ILE A 9 15.74 65.61 -28.13
C ILE A 9 14.94 64.33 -27.90
N SER A 10 15.36 63.23 -28.53
CA SER A 10 14.63 61.97 -28.53
C SER A 10 14.63 61.25 -27.17
N SER A 11 15.75 61.25 -26.46
CA SER A 11 15.74 60.97 -25.02
C SER A 11 16.98 61.51 -24.31
N VAL A 12 16.80 62.00 -23.08
CA VAL A 12 17.91 62.21 -22.14
C VAL A 12 17.72 61.30 -20.93
N ARG A 13 18.77 60.56 -20.57
CA ARG A 13 18.75 59.67 -19.41
C ARG A 13 18.70 60.47 -18.11
N SER A 14 19.52 61.52 -18.00
CA SER A 14 19.44 62.49 -16.91
C SER A 14 20.23 63.75 -17.21
N PHE A 15 19.74 64.88 -16.71
CA PHE A 15 20.45 66.16 -16.74
C PHE A 15 20.02 67.01 -15.53
N ARG A 16 20.83 67.99 -15.15
CA ARG A 16 20.42 69.13 -14.30
C ARG A 16 20.13 70.38 -15.13
N ASP A 17 20.60 70.34 -16.39
CA ASP A 17 21.43 71.35 -17.04
C ASP A 17 21.30 71.28 -18.59
N ILE A 18 20.06 71.37 -19.11
CA ILE A 18 19.74 71.51 -20.55
C ILE A 18 18.61 72.54 -20.74
N GLU A 19 18.80 73.47 -21.67
CA GLU A 19 17.93 74.61 -21.97
C GLU A 19 17.01 74.34 -23.19
N MET A 20 15.79 74.89 -23.21
CA MET A 20 14.78 74.59 -24.25
C MET A 20 14.13 75.84 -24.87
N SER A 21 14.37 76.04 -26.18
CA SER A 21 13.97 77.19 -27.03
C SER A 21 12.47 77.22 -27.42
N PRO A 22 11.92 78.32 -27.99
CA PRO A 22 10.48 78.44 -28.27
C PRO A 22 10.11 77.41 -29.35
N HIS A 23 9.30 76.41 -28.99
CA HIS A 23 8.90 75.25 -29.82
C HIS A 23 9.86 74.04 -29.85
N GLY A 24 10.92 74.01 -29.04
CA GLY A 24 11.75 72.80 -28.86
C GLY A 24 11.11 71.78 -27.89
N GLY A 25 11.31 70.48 -28.11
CA GLY A 25 10.67 69.42 -27.31
C GLY A 25 11.57 68.25 -26.89
N ILE A 26 11.14 67.46 -25.89
CA ILE A 26 11.86 66.26 -25.43
C ILE A 26 10.91 65.04 -25.36
N SER A 27 11.23 63.96 -26.07
CA SER A 27 10.29 62.83 -26.17
C SER A 27 10.29 61.93 -24.92
N SER A 28 11.45 61.68 -24.29
CA SER A 28 11.49 60.89 -23.05
C SER A 28 12.64 61.27 -22.14
N VAL A 29 12.34 61.56 -20.88
CA VAL A 29 13.34 61.84 -19.84
C VAL A 29 13.15 60.90 -18.66
N ARG A 30 14.22 60.21 -18.26
CA ARG A 30 14.12 59.31 -17.10
C ARG A 30 14.14 60.10 -15.80
N SER A 31 15.07 61.03 -15.63
CA SER A 31 15.02 61.93 -14.48
C SER A 31 15.84 63.19 -14.65
N PHE A 32 15.31 64.33 -14.20
CA PHE A 32 16.05 65.58 -14.11
C PHE A 32 15.74 66.30 -12.80
N ARG A 33 16.56 67.29 -12.44
CA ARG A 33 16.35 68.04 -11.20
C ARG A 33 15.47 69.27 -11.43
N ASP A 34 15.94 70.18 -12.29
CA ASP A 34 15.34 71.48 -12.58
C ASP A 34 15.48 71.76 -14.09
N ILE A 35 14.61 72.59 -14.66
CA ILE A 35 14.70 73.05 -16.06
C ILE A 35 13.90 74.35 -16.23
N GLU A 36 14.38 75.25 -17.10
CA GLU A 36 13.60 76.38 -17.61
C GLU A 36 13.04 76.04 -19.00
N MET A 37 11.72 76.16 -19.17
CA MET A 37 11.05 75.90 -20.46
C MET A 37 10.56 77.20 -21.09
N SER A 38 11.02 77.50 -22.32
CA SER A 38 10.48 78.58 -23.15
C SER A 38 9.01 78.29 -23.57
N PRO A 39 8.15 79.30 -23.79
CA PRO A 39 6.69 79.16 -23.63
C PRO A 39 5.97 78.05 -24.40
N HIS A 40 6.49 77.53 -25.50
CA HIS A 40 5.79 76.52 -26.32
C HIS A 40 6.51 75.17 -26.44
N GLY A 41 7.53 74.92 -25.62
CA GLY A 41 8.18 73.61 -25.58
C GLY A 41 7.40 72.57 -24.75
N CYS A 42 7.58 71.28 -25.03
CA CYS A 42 6.84 70.21 -24.34
C CYS A 42 7.67 68.93 -24.10
N ILE A 43 7.21 68.08 -23.18
CA ILE A 43 7.88 66.81 -22.83
C ILE A 43 6.88 65.65 -22.85
N SER A 44 7.11 64.60 -23.65
CA SER A 44 6.09 63.56 -23.82
C SER A 44 6.04 62.55 -22.67
N SER A 45 7.18 62.18 -22.08
CA SER A 45 7.18 61.25 -20.95
C SER A 45 8.33 61.47 -19.98
N VAL A 46 8.01 61.61 -18.69
CA VAL A 46 8.99 61.74 -17.62
C VAL A 46 8.76 60.71 -16.53
N ARG A 47 9.81 59.97 -16.16
CA ARG A 47 9.67 58.97 -15.07
C ARG A 47 9.70 59.63 -13.70
N SER A 48 10.64 60.53 -13.42
CA SER A 48 10.61 61.32 -12.18
C SER A 48 11.46 62.57 -12.24
N PHE A 49 10.96 63.69 -11.72
CA PHE A 49 11.76 64.90 -11.53
C PHE A 49 11.50 65.50 -10.14
N ARG A 50 12.35 66.42 -9.72
CA ARG A 50 12.18 67.07 -8.41
C ARG A 50 11.32 68.31 -8.56
N ASP A 51 11.83 69.34 -9.25
CA ASP A 51 11.19 70.65 -9.34
C ASP A 51 11.22 71.17 -10.80
N ILE A 52 10.27 72.02 -11.17
CA ILE A 52 10.20 72.70 -12.48
C ILE A 52 9.26 73.90 -12.36
N GLU A 53 9.56 74.98 -13.09
CA GLU A 53 8.59 76.01 -13.47
C GLU A 53 8.43 75.97 -15.00
N MET A 54 7.25 76.34 -15.49
CA MET A 54 6.90 76.29 -16.90
C MET A 54 6.36 77.64 -17.37
N SER A 55 6.97 78.20 -18.42
CA SER A 55 6.50 79.42 -19.08
C SER A 55 5.21 79.13 -19.90
N PRO A 56 4.33 80.13 -20.18
CA PRO A 56 2.87 79.97 -20.18
C PRO A 56 2.17 78.84 -20.93
N HIS A 57 2.73 78.24 -21.99
CA HIS A 57 2.04 77.30 -22.87
C HIS A 57 2.75 75.95 -23.06
N GLY A 58 3.70 75.62 -22.18
CA GLY A 58 4.38 74.32 -22.20
C GLY A 58 3.56 73.23 -21.48
N CYS A 59 3.75 71.97 -21.88
CA CYS A 59 3.02 70.84 -21.29
C CYS A 59 3.84 69.55 -21.17
N ILE A 60 3.38 68.62 -20.32
CA ILE A 60 3.99 67.29 -20.15
C ILE A 60 2.93 66.20 -20.26
N SER A 61 3.08 65.24 -21.18
CA SER A 61 1.98 64.30 -21.46
C SER A 61 1.85 63.18 -20.42
N SER A 62 2.96 62.68 -19.84
CA SER A 62 2.89 61.64 -18.82
C SER A 62 4.04 61.69 -17.81
N VAL A 63 3.71 61.70 -16.52
CA VAL A 63 4.67 61.72 -15.40
C VAL A 63 4.37 60.63 -14.39
N ARG A 64 5.40 59.84 -14.03
CA ARG A 64 5.19 58.72 -13.08
C ARG A 64 5.24 59.14 -11.61
N SER A 65 6.22 59.94 -11.18
CA SER A 65 6.26 60.49 -9.80
C SER A 65 7.20 61.69 -9.72
N PHE A 66 6.72 62.84 -9.24
CA PHE A 66 7.53 64.06 -9.02
C PHE A 66 7.28 64.66 -7.63
N ARG A 67 8.10 65.65 -7.21
CA ARG A 67 7.97 66.27 -5.87
C ARG A 67 7.28 67.64 -5.90
N HIS A 68 7.76 68.61 -6.66
CA HIS A 68 7.18 69.95 -6.74
C HIS A 68 7.03 70.40 -8.20
N ILE A 69 6.03 71.23 -8.48
CA ILE A 69 5.86 71.88 -9.77
C ILE A 69 5.23 73.25 -9.59
N GLY A 70 5.80 74.27 -10.24
CA GLY A 70 5.22 75.59 -10.42
C GLY A 70 4.64 75.70 -11.84
N MET A 71 3.43 76.26 -11.96
CA MET A 71 2.74 76.35 -13.25
C MET A 71 2.19 77.76 -13.50
N SER A 72 2.34 78.20 -14.75
CA SER A 72 1.70 79.40 -15.31
C SER A 72 0.36 79.05 -16.01
N PRO A 73 -0.60 79.99 -16.17
CA PRO A 73 -2.05 79.73 -16.32
C PRO A 73 -2.53 78.86 -17.49
N HIS A 74 -1.69 78.57 -18.48
CA HIS A 74 -2.11 77.90 -19.73
C HIS A 74 -1.27 76.65 -20.09
N GLY A 75 -0.41 76.18 -19.17
CA GLY A 75 0.28 74.90 -19.29
C GLY A 75 -0.57 73.71 -18.81
N GLY A 76 -0.03 72.49 -18.82
CA GLY A 76 -0.77 71.31 -18.35
C GLY A 76 0.00 70.00 -18.27
N ILE A 77 -0.50 69.05 -17.46
CA ILE A 77 -0.04 67.65 -17.41
C ILE A 77 -1.22 66.70 -17.55
N SER A 78 -1.16 65.76 -18.50
CA SER A 78 -2.30 64.93 -18.88
C SER A 78 -2.42 63.62 -18.11
N SER A 79 -1.30 63.04 -17.67
CA SER A 79 -1.27 61.73 -17.02
C SER A 79 -0.27 61.72 -15.86
N VAL A 80 -0.77 61.48 -14.65
CA VAL A 80 0.03 61.49 -13.41
C VAL A 80 -0.26 60.22 -12.60
N ARG A 81 0.79 59.52 -12.14
CA ARG A 81 0.67 58.43 -11.15
C ARG A 81 0.98 58.89 -9.71
N SER A 82 1.79 59.93 -9.57
CA SER A 82 2.09 60.66 -8.33
C SER A 82 2.61 62.07 -8.64
N PHE A 83 2.15 63.02 -7.83
CA PHE A 83 2.88 64.24 -7.46
C PHE A 83 3.32 64.09 -5.98
N ARG A 84 3.73 65.18 -5.31
CA ARG A 84 3.71 65.26 -3.84
C ARG A 84 3.23 66.62 -3.36
N ASP A 85 3.86 67.68 -3.84
CA ASP A 85 3.56 69.10 -3.62
C ASP A 85 3.31 69.79 -4.98
N ILE A 86 2.54 70.87 -4.99
CA ILE A 86 2.22 71.73 -6.15
C ILE A 86 1.97 73.14 -5.61
N GLU A 87 2.48 74.17 -6.28
CA GLU A 87 2.12 75.57 -6.04
C GLU A 87 1.67 76.22 -7.35
N MET A 88 0.57 76.98 -7.32
CA MET A 88 0.11 77.76 -8.48
C MET A 88 0.24 79.26 -8.17
N SER A 89 0.72 80.04 -9.14
CA SER A 89 0.90 81.50 -9.02
C SER A 89 -0.45 82.21 -8.81
N PRO A 90 -0.56 83.17 -7.87
CA PRO A 90 -1.82 83.79 -7.49
C PRO A 90 -2.16 84.97 -8.43
N TYR A 91 -3.16 84.79 -9.30
CA TYR A 91 -3.91 85.91 -9.87
C TYR A 91 -5.37 85.80 -9.46
N ASP A 92 -5.85 86.91 -8.89
CA ASP A 92 -7.06 87.08 -8.09
C ASP A 92 -8.35 86.46 -8.66
N PHE A 93 -8.67 85.27 -8.17
CA PHE A 93 -10.02 85.02 -7.67
C PHE A 93 -9.92 84.98 -6.14
N GLY A 94 -10.67 85.89 -5.50
CA GLY A 94 -10.61 86.23 -4.09
C GLY A 94 -10.09 85.14 -3.17
N THR A 95 -8.98 85.43 -2.52
CA THR A 95 -8.30 84.60 -1.55
C THR A 95 -9.26 84.09 -0.48
N LYS A 96 -9.67 82.84 -0.63
CA LYS A 96 -9.72 81.88 0.47
C LYS A 96 -8.81 80.73 0.11
N ASN A 97 -7.51 80.89 0.44
CA ASN A 97 -6.82 79.76 1.07
C ASN A 97 -7.75 79.32 2.21
N TRP A 98 -8.03 78.04 2.39
CA TRP A 98 -7.06 77.05 2.79
C TRP A 98 -7.56 75.67 2.40
N ARG A 99 -6.64 74.85 1.88
CA ARG A 99 -6.61 73.37 1.90
C ARG A 99 -7.99 72.74 1.96
N GLU A 100 -8.33 71.98 0.91
CA GLU A 100 -9.09 70.76 1.08
C GLU A 100 -8.42 69.94 2.20
N LYS A 101 -8.86 70.20 3.42
CA LYS A 101 -8.82 69.27 4.51
C LYS A 101 -9.72 68.18 3.94
N ARG A 102 -9.13 67.11 3.40
CA ARG A 102 -9.85 65.86 3.35
C ARG A 102 -10.22 65.63 4.81
N GLU A 103 -11.40 66.07 5.20
CA GLU A 103 -12.05 65.69 6.42
C GLU A 103 -12.46 64.25 6.20
N VAL A 104 -11.43 63.40 6.14
CA VAL A 104 -11.52 62.02 6.52
C VAL A 104 -11.97 62.13 7.97
N ASP A 105 -13.24 61.81 8.21
CA ASP A 105 -13.82 61.84 9.53
C ASP A 105 -13.06 60.79 10.37
N GLU A 106 -11.97 61.25 10.98
CA GLU A 106 -11.05 60.43 11.74
C GLU A 106 -11.78 59.74 12.88
N ASP A 107 -12.84 60.35 13.40
CA ASP A 107 -13.63 59.81 14.49
C ASP A 107 -14.52 58.68 13.98
N THR A 108 -15.13 58.79 12.80
CA THR A 108 -15.84 57.66 12.19
C THR A 108 -14.92 56.53 11.76
N LEU A 109 -13.71 56.82 11.27
CA LEU A 109 -12.72 55.80 10.92
C LEU A 109 -12.12 55.13 12.15
N LYS A 110 -11.84 55.88 13.22
CA LYS A 110 -11.46 55.30 14.53
C LYS A 110 -12.59 54.42 15.04
N ARG A 111 -13.85 54.86 14.95
CA ARG A 111 -15.02 54.07 15.33
C ARG A 111 -15.18 52.79 14.48
N GLN A 112 -14.94 52.86 13.17
CA GLN A 112 -14.96 51.69 12.28
C GLN A 112 -13.81 50.72 12.56
N ILE A 113 -12.62 51.22 12.90
CA ILE A 113 -11.48 50.41 13.30
C ILE A 113 -11.76 49.73 14.65
N GLU A 114 -12.33 50.45 15.62
CA GLU A 114 -12.73 49.90 16.91
C GLU A 114 -13.86 48.87 16.77
N GLU A 115 -14.88 49.14 15.95
CA GLU A 115 -15.97 48.19 15.66
C GLU A 115 -15.42 46.93 14.97
N ARG A 116 -14.49 47.07 14.03
CA ARG A 116 -13.84 45.95 13.36
C ARG A 116 -12.96 45.14 14.32
N LYS A 117 -12.22 45.80 15.21
CA LYS A 117 -11.42 45.14 16.25
C LYS A 117 -12.31 44.40 17.24
N LEU A 118 -13.41 45.01 17.69
CA LEU A 118 -14.40 44.35 18.57
C LEU A 118 -14.99 43.11 17.90
N LYS A 119 -15.37 43.19 16.62
CA LYS A 119 -15.85 42.02 15.86
C LYS A 119 -14.78 40.94 15.73
N GLU A 120 -13.54 41.32 15.44
CA GLU A 120 -12.43 40.38 15.33
C GLU A 120 -12.11 39.72 16.69
N GLU A 121 -12.18 40.46 17.80
CA GLU A 121 -12.06 39.93 19.16
C GLU A 121 -13.22 39.00 19.54
N GLU A 122 -14.45 39.32 19.13
CA GLU A 122 -15.63 38.46 19.34
C GLU A 122 -15.51 37.16 18.53
N GLU A 123 -15.11 37.23 17.27
CA GLU A 123 -14.83 36.05 16.44
C GLU A 123 -13.69 35.20 17.02
N GLN A 124 -12.62 35.83 17.52
CA GLN A 124 -11.53 35.13 18.20
C GLN A 124 -12.02 34.43 19.47
N ARG A 125 -12.82 35.09 20.32
CA ARG A 125 -13.41 34.48 21.53
C ARG A 125 -14.31 33.30 21.19
N LEU A 126 -15.12 33.40 20.14
CA LEU A 126 -15.95 32.30 19.67
C LEU A 126 -15.11 31.14 19.16
N ASN A 127 -14.09 31.42 18.34
CA ASN A 127 -13.17 30.40 17.83
C ASN A 127 -12.41 29.70 18.97
N GLU A 128 -11.95 30.45 19.98
CA GLU A 128 -11.31 29.88 21.17
C GLU A 128 -12.26 28.98 21.97
N ALA A 129 -13.53 29.37 22.13
CA ALA A 129 -14.54 28.56 22.81
C ALA A 129 -14.81 27.24 22.05
N PHE A 130 -14.91 27.29 20.71
CA PHE A 130 -15.04 26.10 19.88
C PHE A 130 -13.81 25.20 19.94
N GLU A 131 -12.61 25.78 19.92
CA GLU A 131 -11.37 25.00 20.05
C GLU A 131 -11.29 24.30 21.41
N GLN A 132 -11.65 25.00 22.50
CA GLN A 132 -11.71 24.40 23.83
C GLN A 132 -12.77 23.29 23.92
N GLN A 133 -13.92 23.45 23.26
CA GLN A 133 -14.92 22.39 23.17
C GLN A 133 -14.39 21.18 22.40
N ARG A 134 -13.75 21.39 21.25
CA ARG A 134 -13.12 20.33 20.45
C ARG A 134 -12.07 19.55 21.24
N ILE A 135 -11.24 20.24 22.01
CA ILE A 135 -10.23 19.61 22.88
C ILE A 135 -10.91 18.74 23.96
N ARG A 136 -11.98 19.25 24.61
CA ARG A 136 -12.73 18.48 25.61
C ARG A 136 -13.40 17.24 25.02
N ASP A 137 -14.00 17.39 23.85
CA ASP A 137 -14.67 16.28 23.15
C ASP A 137 -13.67 15.23 22.68
N ALA A 138 -12.49 15.65 22.20
CA ALA A 138 -11.39 14.74 21.86
C ALA A 138 -10.86 13.99 23.09
N GLN A 139 -10.67 14.68 24.23
CA GLN A 139 -10.30 14.05 25.49
C GLN A 139 -11.36 13.04 25.95
N LEU A 140 -12.64 13.38 25.85
CA LEU A 140 -13.75 12.47 26.20
C LEU A 140 -13.75 11.22 25.31
N ALA A 141 -13.52 11.39 24.00
CA ALA A 141 -13.43 10.26 23.06
C ALA A 141 -12.30 9.29 23.44
N THR A 142 -11.10 9.81 23.75
CA THR A 142 -9.98 8.95 24.17
C THR A 142 -10.26 8.18 25.47
N LEU A 143 -10.97 8.80 26.43
CA LEU A 143 -11.36 8.13 27.67
C LEU A 143 -12.40 7.02 27.44
N LEU A 144 -13.36 7.25 26.53
CA LEU A 144 -14.36 6.26 26.17
C LEU A 144 -13.74 5.07 25.42
N GLU A 145 -12.82 5.34 24.48
CA GLU A 145 -12.05 4.29 23.80
C GLU A 145 -11.26 3.44 24.79
N ARG A 146 -10.59 4.07 25.76
CA ARG A 146 -9.85 3.36 26.81
C ARG A 146 -10.77 2.46 27.65
N LYS A 147 -11.97 2.94 28.03
CA LYS A 147 -12.96 2.11 28.74
C LYS A 147 -13.42 0.92 27.91
N ILE A 148 -13.71 1.12 26.62
CA ILE A 148 -14.10 0.04 25.71
C ILE A 148 -12.98 -1.00 25.62
N GLU A 149 -11.72 -0.57 25.52
CA GLU A 149 -10.56 -1.45 25.45
C GLU A 149 -10.34 -2.22 26.77
N GLU A 150 -10.49 -1.57 27.91
CA GLU A 150 -10.46 -2.20 29.24
C GLU A 150 -11.59 -3.25 29.40
N ASP A 151 -12.81 -2.94 28.97
CA ASP A 151 -13.94 -3.87 28.99
C ASP A 151 -13.73 -5.06 28.05
N LYS A 152 -13.18 -4.83 26.85
CA LYS A 152 -12.78 -5.92 25.92
C LYS A 152 -11.73 -6.83 26.55
N ARG A 153 -10.71 -6.26 27.19
CA ARG A 153 -9.67 -7.02 27.90
C ARG A 153 -10.26 -7.83 29.05
N ARG A 154 -11.14 -7.23 29.84
CA ARG A 154 -11.84 -7.92 30.94
C ARG A 154 -12.65 -9.09 30.41
N MET A 155 -13.48 -8.87 29.39
CA MET A 155 -14.30 -9.90 28.77
C MET A 155 -13.44 -11.03 28.17
N ASN A 156 -12.35 -10.70 27.48
CA ASN A 156 -11.42 -11.71 26.94
C ASN A 156 -10.73 -12.50 28.07
N SER A 157 -10.36 -11.84 29.17
CA SER A 157 -9.80 -12.51 30.35
C SER A 157 -10.82 -13.50 30.93
N GLU A 158 -12.07 -13.06 31.14
CA GLU A 158 -13.16 -13.91 31.64
C GLU A 158 -13.42 -15.10 30.71
N ILE A 159 -13.49 -14.88 29.39
CA ILE A 159 -13.64 -15.96 28.40
C ILE A 159 -12.48 -16.95 28.50
N ASN A 160 -11.25 -16.46 28.63
CA ASN A 160 -10.08 -17.33 28.77
C ASN A 160 -10.12 -18.12 30.08
N THR A 161 -10.50 -17.50 31.20
CA THR A 161 -10.70 -18.23 32.46
C THR A 161 -11.81 -19.29 32.34
N PHE A 162 -12.88 -19.00 31.63
CA PHE A 162 -13.95 -19.97 31.38
C PHE A 162 -13.46 -21.13 30.52
N ARG A 163 -12.71 -20.84 29.44
CA ARG A 163 -12.09 -21.85 28.57
C ARG A 163 -11.15 -22.76 29.35
N THR A 164 -10.29 -22.20 30.20
CA THR A 164 -9.32 -22.98 30.98
C THR A 164 -9.97 -23.80 32.09
N VAL A 165 -11.05 -23.34 32.70
CA VAL A 165 -11.74 -24.07 33.78
C VAL A 165 -12.67 -25.14 33.22
N TYR A 166 -13.52 -24.79 32.25
CA TYR A 166 -14.66 -25.63 31.84
C TYR A 166 -14.48 -26.31 30.49
N GLN A 167 -13.62 -25.79 29.60
CA GLN A 167 -13.44 -26.33 28.24
C GLN A 167 -12.10 -27.07 28.07
N LYS A 168 -11.59 -27.61 29.17
CA LYS A 168 -10.43 -28.50 29.17
C LYS A 168 -10.67 -29.70 28.25
N PRO A 169 -9.70 -30.09 27.41
CA PRO A 169 -9.80 -31.29 26.57
C PRO A 169 -10.14 -32.54 27.39
N GLU A 170 -9.60 -32.63 28.61
CA GLU A 170 -9.78 -33.75 29.53
C GLU A 170 -11.24 -33.90 30.01
N ASN A 171 -12.00 -32.80 30.03
CA ASN A 171 -13.40 -32.80 30.47
C ASN A 171 -14.39 -33.16 29.33
N ARG A 172 -13.89 -33.45 28.12
CA ARG A 172 -14.76 -33.83 26.99
C ARG A 172 -15.35 -35.22 27.23
N ARG A 173 -16.59 -35.41 26.79
CA ARG A 173 -17.32 -36.68 26.91
C ARG A 173 -16.58 -37.85 26.25
N GLU A 174 -15.88 -37.58 25.16
CA GLU A 174 -15.12 -38.53 24.35
C GLU A 174 -13.62 -38.54 24.66
N PHE A 175 -13.17 -37.87 25.73
CA PHE A 175 -11.73 -37.76 26.00
C PHE A 175 -11.06 -39.13 26.19
N ASP A 176 -11.77 -40.10 26.76
CA ASP A 176 -11.33 -41.49 26.89
C ASP A 176 -10.92 -42.14 25.55
N LEU A 177 -11.58 -41.75 24.45
CA LEU A 177 -11.23 -42.22 23.10
C LEU A 177 -9.97 -41.55 22.54
N TYR A 178 -9.76 -40.27 22.88
CA TYR A 178 -8.67 -39.43 22.37
C TYR A 178 -7.48 -39.29 23.33
N ASP A 179 -7.55 -39.93 24.49
CA ASP A 179 -6.51 -39.87 25.50
C ASP A 179 -5.19 -40.43 24.92
N PRO A 180 -4.11 -39.63 24.84
CA PRO A 180 -2.83 -40.09 24.30
C PRO A 180 -2.23 -41.23 25.11
N ASP A 181 -2.56 -41.34 26.39
CA ASP A 181 -2.11 -42.40 27.28
C ASP A 181 -3.13 -43.55 27.39
N ARG A 182 -4.18 -43.57 26.56
CA ARG A 182 -5.20 -44.63 26.55
C ARG A 182 -4.58 -46.02 26.53
N LEU A 183 -3.64 -46.27 25.62
CA LEU A 183 -2.97 -47.57 25.49
C LEU A 183 -2.16 -47.98 26.73
N LYS A 184 -1.75 -47.03 27.57
CA LYS A 184 -1.05 -47.31 28.84
C LYS A 184 -2.02 -47.59 29.99
N LYS A 185 -3.23 -47.01 29.94
CA LYS A 185 -4.30 -47.20 30.93
C LYS A 185 -5.09 -48.48 30.64
N ASP A 186 -5.22 -48.84 29.37
CA ASP A 186 -5.91 -50.05 28.92
C ASP A 186 -5.18 -51.30 29.42
N ILE A 187 -5.98 -52.23 29.97
CA ILE A 187 -5.50 -53.52 30.45
C ILE A 187 -5.45 -54.47 29.25
N PRO A 188 -4.44 -55.35 29.15
CA PRO A 188 -4.41 -56.39 28.11
C PRO A 188 -5.72 -57.17 28.04
N CYS A 189 -6.13 -57.54 26.81
CA CYS A 189 -7.40 -58.23 26.54
C CYS A 189 -7.56 -59.57 27.30
N ARG A 190 -6.44 -60.22 27.61
CA ARG A 190 -6.34 -61.42 28.45
C ARG A 190 -5.17 -61.21 29.40
N LEU A 191 -5.44 -61.15 30.71
CA LEU A 191 -4.39 -60.92 31.73
C LEU A 191 -3.67 -62.21 32.14
N ALA A 192 -4.40 -63.31 32.16
CA ALA A 192 -3.92 -64.64 32.56
C ALA A 192 -4.69 -65.71 31.80
N ASP A 193 -4.23 -66.96 31.90
CA ASP A 193 -4.89 -68.09 31.23
C ASP A 193 -6.28 -68.39 31.79
N ASP A 194 -6.51 -68.14 33.07
CA ASP A 194 -7.80 -68.31 33.75
C ASP A 194 -8.47 -66.97 34.09
N ASP A 195 -8.40 -66.00 33.17
CA ASP A 195 -9.08 -64.70 33.31
C ASP A 195 -10.61 -64.88 33.22
N PRO A 196 -11.39 -64.58 34.28
CA PRO A 196 -12.85 -64.73 34.27
C PRO A 196 -13.57 -63.84 33.25
N ARG A 197 -12.91 -62.79 32.75
CA ARG A 197 -13.45 -61.90 31.70
C ARG A 197 -13.44 -62.54 30.32
N CYS A 198 -12.59 -63.55 30.11
CA CYS A 198 -12.40 -64.23 28.83
C CYS A 198 -13.35 -65.43 28.68
N GLY A 199 -14.66 -65.15 28.60
CA GLY A 199 -15.67 -66.17 28.28
C GLY A 199 -15.68 -66.57 26.79
N LEU A 200 -16.54 -67.53 26.43
CA LEU A 200 -16.66 -68.08 25.06
C LEU A 200 -16.84 -67.00 23.98
N SER A 201 -17.67 -65.98 24.25
CA SER A 201 -17.96 -64.90 23.29
C SER A 201 -16.78 -63.94 23.07
N SER A 202 -15.80 -63.90 23.98
CA SER A 202 -14.65 -63.00 23.88
C SER A 202 -13.67 -63.40 22.78
N ALA A 203 -13.69 -64.68 22.37
CA ALA A 203 -12.75 -65.29 21.43
C ALA A 203 -11.25 -65.04 21.78
N GLN A 204 -10.93 -64.77 23.05
CA GLN A 204 -9.54 -64.56 23.52
C GLN A 204 -8.89 -65.83 24.08
N LYS A 205 -9.69 -66.83 24.44
CA LYS A 205 -9.24 -68.15 24.92
C LYS A 205 -9.95 -69.21 24.09
N PHE A 206 -9.19 -70.15 23.54
CA PHE A 206 -9.71 -71.28 22.78
C PHE A 206 -9.31 -72.57 23.47
N GLU A 207 -10.26 -73.48 23.67
CA GLU A 207 -10.00 -74.80 24.28
C GLU A 207 -9.03 -75.67 23.47
N GLY A 208 -8.86 -75.39 22.16
CA GLY A 208 -7.88 -76.07 21.32
C GLY A 208 -6.43 -75.59 21.50
N GLU A 209 -6.22 -74.46 22.19
CA GLU A 209 -4.89 -73.94 22.50
C GLU A 209 -4.29 -74.71 23.68
N ASP A 210 -3.48 -75.72 23.38
CA ASP A 210 -2.86 -76.55 24.40
C ASP A 210 -1.51 -76.00 24.89
N LEU A 211 -1.55 -75.29 26.00
CA LEU A 211 -0.38 -74.71 26.69
C LEU A 211 0.54 -75.80 27.28
N SER A 212 0.01 -76.99 27.57
CA SER A 212 0.75 -78.12 28.14
C SER A 212 1.48 -78.97 27.10
N SER A 213 1.43 -78.60 25.81
CA SER A 213 1.97 -79.40 24.71
C SER A 213 3.45 -79.79 24.89
N LYS A 214 4.28 -78.88 25.42
CA LYS A 214 5.69 -79.16 25.73
C LYS A 214 5.86 -80.16 26.87
N GLU A 215 5.05 -80.05 27.92
CA GLU A 215 5.07 -80.99 29.06
C GLU A 215 4.56 -82.36 28.64
N ARG A 216 3.50 -82.41 27.83
CA ARG A 216 3.02 -83.66 27.22
C ARG A 216 4.10 -84.28 26.34
N LEU A 217 4.76 -83.51 25.48
CA LEU A 217 5.83 -84.02 24.61
C LEU A 217 7.01 -84.54 25.45
N LYS A 218 7.40 -83.81 26.50
CA LYS A 218 8.46 -84.26 27.42
C LYS A 218 8.09 -85.60 28.06
N THR A 219 6.86 -85.72 28.55
CA THR A 219 6.34 -86.96 29.14
C THR A 219 6.31 -88.09 28.11
N GLN A 220 5.92 -87.82 26.86
CA GLN A 220 5.93 -88.79 25.78
C GLN A 220 7.36 -89.23 25.42
N VAL A 221 8.32 -88.31 25.38
CA VAL A 221 9.73 -88.61 25.13
C VAL A 221 10.31 -89.45 26.28
N GLU A 222 9.97 -89.12 27.52
CA GLU A 222 10.38 -89.91 28.70
C GLU A 222 9.80 -91.32 28.66
N GLN A 223 8.52 -91.47 28.30
CA GLN A 223 7.89 -92.78 28.10
C GLN A 223 8.55 -93.57 26.97
N GLN A 224 8.78 -92.95 25.81
CA GLN A 224 9.46 -93.58 24.67
C GLN A 224 10.89 -94.00 25.04
N ARG A 225 11.61 -93.14 25.76
CA ARG A 225 12.96 -93.43 26.24
C ARG A 225 12.96 -94.61 27.21
N ALA A 226 12.04 -94.62 28.17
CA ALA A 226 11.90 -95.74 29.11
C ALA A 226 11.60 -97.06 28.39
N TRP A 227 10.72 -97.04 27.39
CA TRP A 227 10.42 -98.23 26.57
C TRP A 227 11.63 -98.71 25.76
N LEU A 228 12.37 -97.79 25.14
CA LEU A 228 13.58 -98.13 24.39
C LEU A 228 14.68 -98.66 25.32
N GLU A 229 14.87 -98.05 26.49
CA GLU A 229 15.81 -98.53 27.50
C GLU A 229 15.43 -99.94 27.99
N GLN A 230 14.14 -100.20 28.23
CA GLN A 230 13.66 -101.54 28.57
C GLN A 230 13.93 -102.53 27.43
N GLN A 231 13.58 -102.21 26.18
CA GLN A 231 13.83 -103.10 25.03
C GLN A 231 15.33 -103.35 24.81
N MET A 232 16.18 -102.33 24.97
CA MET A 232 17.63 -102.48 24.88
C MET A 232 18.16 -103.36 26.00
N ALA A 233 17.66 -103.20 27.23
CA ALA A 233 18.05 -104.03 28.36
C ALA A 233 17.63 -105.48 28.16
N GLU A 234 16.39 -105.74 27.74
CA GLU A 234 15.89 -107.09 27.41
C GLU A 234 16.69 -107.72 26.28
N ARG A 235 16.95 -106.99 25.19
CA ARG A 235 17.74 -107.48 24.06
C ARG A 235 19.19 -107.76 24.46
N LYS A 236 19.81 -106.89 25.26
CA LYS A 236 21.18 -107.08 25.77
C LYS A 236 21.25 -108.25 26.75
N ALA A 237 20.23 -108.42 27.60
CA ALA A 237 20.13 -109.58 28.49
C ALA A 237 20.01 -110.87 27.68
N ALA A 238 19.13 -110.92 26.67
CA ALA A 238 19.00 -112.05 25.77
C ALA A 238 20.28 -112.32 24.96
N GLU A 239 20.99 -111.29 24.50
CA GLU A 239 22.27 -111.45 23.81
C GLU A 239 23.36 -111.96 24.75
N ASN A 240 23.42 -111.46 25.99
CA ASN A 240 24.34 -111.95 27.01
C ASN A 240 24.03 -113.40 27.40
N GLU A 241 22.75 -113.76 27.50
CA GLU A 241 22.33 -115.14 27.74
C GLU A 241 22.73 -116.03 26.57
N ARG A 242 22.54 -115.56 25.32
CA ARG A 242 23.01 -116.28 24.12
C ARG A 242 24.53 -116.42 24.11
N LYS A 243 25.29 -115.37 24.42
CA LYS A 243 26.76 -115.41 24.52
C LYS A 243 27.22 -116.33 25.63
N SER A 244 26.60 -116.27 26.81
CA SER A 244 26.88 -117.17 27.93
C SER A 244 26.57 -118.62 27.57
N ALA A 245 25.45 -118.88 26.87
CA ALA A 245 25.10 -120.19 26.35
C ALA A 245 26.10 -120.66 25.28
N GLU A 246 26.56 -119.77 24.41
CA GLU A 246 27.58 -120.05 23.40
C GLU A 246 28.96 -120.29 24.04
N GLU A 247 29.37 -119.49 25.02
CA GLU A 247 30.59 -119.71 25.82
C GLU A 247 30.51 -121.01 26.60
N ALA A 248 29.36 -121.34 27.20
CA ALA A 248 29.13 -122.62 27.86
C ALA A 248 29.18 -123.77 26.85
N TYR A 249 28.63 -123.59 25.64
CA TYR A 249 28.72 -124.57 24.56
C TYR A 249 30.16 -124.73 24.05
N GLN A 250 30.89 -123.64 23.85
CA GLN A 250 32.31 -123.64 23.46
C GLN A 250 33.17 -124.27 24.56
N ALA A 251 32.92 -123.95 25.82
CA ALA A 251 33.58 -124.60 26.96
C ALA A 251 33.24 -126.09 27.02
N ALA A 252 32.00 -126.48 26.72
CA ALA A 252 31.60 -127.88 26.60
C ALA A 252 32.27 -128.57 25.40
N LEU A 253 32.42 -127.90 24.26
CA LEU A 253 33.17 -128.41 23.10
C LEU A 253 34.65 -128.56 23.43
N VAL A 254 35.30 -127.55 24.02
CA VAL A 254 36.70 -127.62 24.46
C VAL A 254 36.86 -128.70 25.53
N ALA A 255 35.92 -128.85 26.46
CA ALA A 255 35.94 -129.94 27.45
C ALA A 255 35.72 -131.31 26.79
N ARG A 256 34.86 -131.41 25.78
CA ARG A 256 34.66 -132.63 24.99
C ARG A 256 35.90 -132.96 24.18
N ASP A 257 36.53 -131.98 23.54
CA ASP A 257 37.75 -132.14 22.76
C ASP A 257 38.95 -132.44 23.67
N LYS A 258 39.02 -131.86 24.86
CA LYS A 258 39.97 -132.26 25.93
C LYS A 258 39.70 -133.70 26.37
N ARG A 259 38.46 -134.06 26.68
CA ARG A 259 38.08 -135.46 27.00
C ARG A 259 38.41 -136.39 25.83
N ALA A 260 38.24 -135.96 24.59
CA ALA A 260 38.59 -136.74 23.40
C ALA A 260 40.11 -136.88 23.30
N CYS A 261 40.88 -135.80 23.49
CA CYS A 261 42.34 -135.85 23.56
C CYS A 261 42.82 -136.75 24.70
N ASP A 262 42.21 -136.68 25.88
CA ASP A 262 42.52 -137.51 27.06
C ASP A 262 42.18 -138.98 26.82
N LEU A 263 41.02 -139.29 26.21
CA LEU A 263 40.62 -140.64 25.83
C LEU A 263 41.54 -141.21 24.74
N ASP A 264 41.90 -140.36 23.78
CA ASP A 264 42.83 -140.67 22.69
C ASP A 264 44.30 -140.64 23.13
N ARG A 265 44.60 -140.23 24.37
CA ARG A 265 45.96 -140.20 24.96
C ARG A 265 46.51 -141.61 25.24
N MET A 266 46.47 -142.45 24.21
CA MET A 266 47.67 -143.13 23.71
C MET A 266 48.67 -142.14 23.06
N GLU A 267 48.22 -141.02 22.45
CA GLU A 267 49.11 -139.96 21.93
C GLU A 267 48.59 -138.51 21.99
N GLN A 268 47.40 -138.22 21.44
CA GLN A 268 47.19 -137.06 20.54
C GLN A 268 47.13 -135.62 21.10
N GLU A 269 48.01 -135.26 22.02
CA GLU A 269 47.99 -134.04 22.86
C GLU A 269 48.36 -132.72 22.13
N THR A 270 47.91 -132.48 20.88
CA THR A 270 48.14 -131.19 20.19
C THR A 270 46.92 -130.55 19.52
N ARG A 271 46.03 -131.32 18.88
CA ARG A 271 44.79 -130.89 18.15
C ARG A 271 44.77 -129.40 17.65
N ARG A 272 43.74 -128.63 18.10
CA ARG A 272 43.61 -127.14 18.34
C ARG A 272 43.92 -126.10 17.17
N ARG A 273 43.12 -125.01 16.97
CA ARG A 273 43.11 -124.04 15.80
C ARG A 273 42.72 -122.54 16.11
N LEU A 274 42.56 -121.63 15.11
CA LEU A 274 42.52 -120.12 15.15
C LEU A 274 41.35 -119.41 14.35
N ASN A 275 41.45 -118.11 13.91
CA ASN A 275 40.49 -117.34 13.04
C ASN A 275 40.76 -115.78 12.80
N GLU A 276 39.84 -115.04 12.10
CA GLU A 276 39.90 -113.69 11.39
C GLU A 276 39.47 -112.28 12.00
N ALA A 277 39.02 -111.32 11.14
CA ALA A 277 38.94 -109.82 11.36
C ALA A 277 37.79 -109.00 10.60
N THR A 278 37.94 -107.67 10.26
CA THR A 278 36.93 -106.78 9.53
C THR A 278 37.30 -105.24 9.35
N LEU A 279 36.38 -104.32 8.90
CA LEU A 279 36.62 -102.92 8.33
C LEU A 279 35.53 -101.77 8.61
N ARG A 280 35.49 -100.61 7.88
CA ARG A 280 34.56 -99.41 8.06
C ARG A 280 34.98 -98.02 7.41
N THR A 281 34.07 -97.00 7.27
CA THR A 281 34.32 -95.52 6.97
C THR A 281 33.08 -94.65 6.48
N GLU A 282 33.24 -93.33 6.16
CA GLU A 282 32.37 -92.40 5.35
C GLU A 282 32.31 -90.85 5.77
N GLU A 283 31.52 -89.94 5.11
CA GLU A 283 31.16 -88.51 5.54
C GLU A 283 30.51 -87.54 4.43
N GLN A 284 30.39 -86.19 4.59
CA GLN A 284 29.48 -85.22 3.81
C GLN A 284 29.90 -83.69 3.63
N GLU A 285 29.05 -82.78 3.00
CA GLU A 285 29.38 -81.36 2.53
C GLU A 285 28.16 -80.35 2.25
N SER A 286 28.41 -79.02 2.10
CA SER A 286 27.78 -77.95 1.17
C SER A 286 26.91 -76.70 1.60
N LYS A 287 26.87 -75.59 0.79
CA LYS A 287 26.24 -74.21 1.05
C LYS A 287 25.94 -73.27 -0.19
N HIS A 288 25.06 -72.22 -0.10
CA HIS A 288 24.65 -71.28 -1.23
C HIS A 288 24.25 -69.76 -0.89
N CYS A 289 23.68 -68.96 -1.86
CA CYS A 289 22.85 -67.69 -1.81
C CYS A 289 23.43 -66.21 -1.92
N LEU A 290 22.66 -65.22 -2.48
CA LEU A 290 23.03 -63.78 -2.86
C LEU A 290 21.86 -62.69 -3.02
N GLU A 291 22.24 -61.38 -3.14
CA GLU A 291 21.62 -60.04 -3.32
C GLU A 291 21.62 -59.58 -4.80
N GLU A 292 20.51 -59.90 -5.47
CA GLU A 292 20.16 -59.55 -6.85
C GLU A 292 20.34 -58.06 -7.19
N ARG A 293 20.33 -57.18 -6.19
CA ARG A 293 20.69 -55.75 -6.26
C ARG A 293 22.19 -55.58 -6.51
N ARG A 294 22.66 -56.08 -7.66
CA ARG A 294 24.01 -55.93 -8.22
C ARG A 294 23.94 -55.50 -9.68
N GLU A 295 23.27 -56.25 -10.55
CA GLU A 295 23.31 -55.96 -12.00
C GLU A 295 22.74 -54.59 -12.39
N LEU A 296 21.82 -54.06 -11.59
CA LEU A 296 21.26 -52.70 -11.71
C LEU A 296 22.32 -51.60 -11.53
N GLU A 297 23.46 -51.93 -10.92
CA GLU A 297 24.65 -51.08 -10.76
C GLU A 297 25.84 -51.57 -11.59
N ASP A 298 26.02 -52.88 -11.80
CA ASP A 298 27.09 -53.39 -12.66
C ASP A 298 26.95 -52.95 -14.12
N LYS A 299 25.70 -52.92 -14.65
CA LYS A 299 25.42 -52.74 -16.08
C LYS A 299 25.08 -51.30 -16.48
N ARG A 300 25.04 -50.36 -15.53
CA ARG A 300 24.94 -48.90 -15.77
C ARG A 300 26.30 -48.26 -16.15
N ALA A 301 27.22 -49.07 -16.70
CA ALA A 301 28.58 -48.72 -17.09
C ALA A 301 28.84 -48.86 -18.62
N GLU A 302 27.80 -49.08 -19.44
CA GLU A 302 27.92 -49.32 -20.89
C GLU A 302 27.40 -48.17 -21.78
N MET A 303 27.22 -46.95 -21.25
CA MET A 303 26.72 -45.81 -22.04
C MET A 303 27.42 -44.49 -21.70
N PHE A 304 28.76 -44.55 -21.57
CA PHE A 304 29.68 -43.42 -21.45
C PHE A 304 30.59 -43.34 -22.69
N ASN A 305 30.01 -43.03 -23.85
CA ASN A 305 30.78 -42.58 -25.00
C ASN A 305 29.86 -41.76 -25.90
N ILE A 306 30.42 -40.65 -26.40
CA ILE A 306 29.79 -39.70 -27.33
C ILE A 306 28.88 -38.72 -26.58
N VAL A 307 29.14 -37.44 -26.39
CA VAL A 307 30.12 -36.48 -26.90
C VAL A 307 29.73 -35.21 -26.12
N THR A 308 30.64 -34.56 -25.38
CA THR A 308 31.21 -33.25 -25.79
C THR A 308 30.10 -32.24 -26.15
N PHE A 309 29.98 -31.06 -25.54
CA PHE A 309 30.96 -29.98 -25.52
C PHE A 309 30.11 -28.70 -25.47
N CYS A 310 30.50 -27.72 -24.66
CA CYS A 310 30.03 -26.33 -24.74
C CYS A 310 28.57 -26.04 -24.39
N ASN A 311 28.20 -24.98 -23.68
CA ASN A 311 28.91 -23.94 -22.93
C ASN A 311 27.78 -23.14 -22.24
N VAL A 312 27.93 -22.88 -20.94
CA VAL A 312 27.89 -21.52 -20.34
C VAL A 312 26.82 -20.56 -20.94
N VAL A 313 25.61 -20.45 -20.37
CA VAL A 313 25.20 -19.52 -19.28
C VAL A 313 24.97 -18.04 -19.73
N MET A 314 23.68 -17.61 -19.69
CA MET A 314 23.09 -16.30 -19.25
C MET A 314 22.86 -15.08 -20.20
N LEU A 315 21.55 -14.76 -20.37
CA LEU A 315 20.78 -13.47 -20.20
C LEU A 315 20.83 -12.23 -21.16
N GLN A 316 19.62 -11.87 -21.68
CA GLN A 316 18.88 -10.56 -21.78
C GLN A 316 19.48 -9.26 -22.41
N THR A 317 18.63 -8.35 -22.98
CA THR A 317 18.78 -6.91 -23.37
C THR A 317 18.60 -6.51 -24.87
N GLU A 318 18.03 -5.31 -25.12
CA GLU A 318 17.37 -4.86 -26.39
C GLU A 318 17.53 -3.32 -26.69
N GLU A 319 17.19 -2.78 -27.90
CA GLU A 319 17.36 -1.33 -28.26
C GLU A 319 16.42 -0.76 -29.41
N GLN A 320 16.63 0.48 -29.95
CA GLN A 320 15.60 1.39 -30.55
C GLN A 320 15.96 2.10 -31.92
N GLU A 321 15.48 3.34 -32.19
CA GLU A 321 15.60 4.13 -33.46
C GLU A 321 16.58 5.34 -33.37
N SER A 322 17.13 5.82 -34.51
CA SER A 322 17.87 7.09 -34.61
C SER A 322 17.81 7.76 -36.01
N LYS A 323 18.15 9.07 -36.10
CA LYS A 323 18.04 9.93 -37.30
C LYS A 323 19.08 11.08 -37.35
N HIS A 324 19.70 11.23 -38.53
CA HIS A 324 19.84 12.41 -39.42
C HIS A 324 20.37 13.80 -38.94
N ARG A 325 21.06 14.47 -39.89
CA ARG A 325 21.42 15.93 -40.06
C ARG A 325 22.88 16.28 -39.73
N LEU A 326 23.54 17.31 -40.29
CA LEU A 326 23.08 18.53 -41.00
C LEU A 326 23.93 18.82 -42.27
N GLU A 327 23.55 19.84 -43.06
CA GLU A 327 23.94 20.01 -44.48
C GLU A 327 24.72 21.34 -44.80
N GLU A 328 25.43 21.44 -45.95
CA GLU A 328 26.43 22.50 -46.28
C GLU A 328 26.04 23.53 -47.37
N ARG A 329 26.56 24.76 -47.15
CA ARG A 329 26.99 25.85 -48.07
C ARG A 329 25.99 26.78 -48.75
N ARG A 330 25.88 27.95 -48.12
CA ARG A 330 25.75 29.29 -48.73
C ARG A 330 27.04 29.70 -49.45
N GLU A 331 26.90 30.56 -50.45
CA GLU A 331 27.72 31.77 -50.75
C GLU A 331 27.78 32.04 -52.25
N LEU A 332 27.12 33.11 -52.69
CA LEU A 332 27.33 33.82 -53.96
C LEU A 332 26.35 35.00 -53.93
N GLU A 333 26.80 36.23 -53.68
CA GLU A 333 26.08 37.47 -54.07
C GLU A 333 26.80 38.71 -53.52
N ASP A 334 27.73 39.30 -54.27
CA ASP A 334 28.36 40.56 -53.84
C ASP A 334 28.95 41.42 -54.97
N LYS A 335 28.29 41.54 -56.13
CA LYS A 335 28.74 42.44 -57.21
C LYS A 335 27.62 43.18 -57.94
N LEU A 336 26.67 43.72 -57.18
CA LEU A 336 25.70 44.71 -57.67
C LEU A 336 26.06 46.05 -57.02
N ALA A 337 26.43 47.04 -57.84
CA ALA A 337 27.10 48.27 -57.39
C ALA A 337 26.61 49.52 -58.14
N GLU A 338 27.06 50.69 -57.70
CA GLU A 338 26.63 51.99 -58.25
C GLU A 338 27.18 52.24 -59.66
N MET A 339 26.26 52.48 -60.62
CA MET A 339 26.54 53.16 -61.89
C MET A 339 25.40 54.16 -62.15
N PHE A 340 25.65 55.45 -61.91
CA PHE A 340 24.59 56.39 -61.52
C PHE A 340 24.76 57.82 -62.07
N ASN A 341 23.68 58.60 -61.99
CA ASN A 341 23.51 60.04 -62.19
C ASN A 341 24.56 60.83 -63.01
N ILE A 342 24.35 60.90 -64.33
CA ILE A 342 24.61 62.09 -65.15
C ILE A 342 23.25 62.50 -65.75
N VAL A 343 22.54 63.48 -65.19
CA VAL A 343 21.11 63.69 -65.50
C VAL A 343 20.73 65.16 -65.67
N THR A 344 19.88 65.43 -66.67
CA THR A 344 19.30 66.74 -67.01
C THR A 344 20.30 67.82 -67.42
N PHE A 345 19.81 68.99 -67.86
CA PHE A 345 20.63 70.16 -68.19
C PHE A 345 19.79 71.46 -68.16
N CYS A 346 18.81 71.58 -69.06
CA CYS A 346 18.10 72.83 -69.33
C CYS A 346 16.97 73.16 -68.33
N ASN A 347 17.14 72.78 -67.05
CA ASN A 347 16.11 72.84 -66.02
C ASN A 347 15.70 74.27 -65.60
N THR A 348 16.23 75.32 -66.22
CA THR A 348 16.00 76.70 -65.78
C THR A 348 14.82 77.36 -66.47
N GLU A 349 14.56 77.07 -67.75
CA GLU A 349 13.44 77.68 -68.50
C GLU A 349 12.11 76.95 -68.31
N GLU A 350 12.14 75.72 -67.81
CA GLU A 350 10.93 75.04 -67.33
C GLU A 350 10.18 75.89 -66.28
N GLN A 351 10.90 76.66 -65.47
CA GLN A 351 10.42 77.15 -64.18
C GLN A 351 9.31 78.19 -64.33
N GLU A 352 9.38 79.08 -65.32
CA GLU A 352 8.28 80.04 -65.58
C GLU A 352 7.04 79.37 -66.20
N SER A 353 7.19 78.20 -66.83
CA SER A 353 6.04 77.39 -67.29
C SER A 353 5.39 76.60 -66.14
N LYS A 354 6.21 76.09 -65.22
CA LYS A 354 5.81 75.30 -64.04
C LYS A 354 5.18 76.16 -62.94
N HIS A 355 5.67 77.38 -62.72
CA HIS A 355 5.10 78.34 -61.77
C HIS A 355 3.61 78.61 -62.06
N ARG A 356 3.27 78.98 -63.31
CA ARG A 356 1.91 79.35 -63.77
C ARG A 356 0.96 78.16 -63.97
N LEU A 357 1.23 77.06 -63.26
CA LEU A 357 0.46 75.82 -63.23
C LEU A 357 0.48 75.23 -61.82
N GLU A 358 1.64 75.21 -61.18
CA GLU A 358 1.75 74.82 -59.78
C GLU A 358 1.05 75.85 -58.87
N GLU A 359 0.95 77.13 -59.26
CA GLU A 359 0.04 78.17 -58.71
C GLU A 359 -1.40 77.70 -58.40
N LYS A 360 -1.94 76.81 -59.24
CA LYS A 360 -3.33 76.30 -59.17
C LYS A 360 -3.39 74.89 -58.62
N LYS A 361 -2.42 74.05 -59.00
CA LYS A 361 -2.26 72.73 -58.39
C LYS A 361 -2.13 72.87 -56.89
N GLU A 362 -1.36 73.83 -56.38
CA GLU A 362 -1.25 74.08 -54.94
C GLU A 362 -2.60 74.35 -54.26
N LEU A 363 -3.55 75.02 -54.91
CA LEU A 363 -4.86 75.32 -54.32
C LEU A 363 -5.76 74.09 -54.30
N GLU A 364 -5.72 73.31 -55.38
CA GLU A 364 -6.41 72.01 -55.47
C GLU A 364 -5.81 70.99 -54.51
N ASP A 365 -4.48 70.97 -54.39
CA ASP A 365 -3.72 70.17 -53.43
C ASP A 365 -4.08 70.58 -52.00
N LYS A 366 -4.15 71.88 -51.68
CA LYS A 366 -4.62 72.37 -50.36
C LYS A 366 -6.05 71.93 -50.06
N ARG A 367 -6.94 71.93 -51.05
CA ARG A 367 -8.34 71.50 -50.87
C ARG A 367 -8.45 69.98 -50.72
N ALA A 368 -7.71 69.22 -51.52
CA ALA A 368 -7.62 67.77 -51.42
C ALA A 368 -6.97 67.37 -50.09
N GLU A 369 -5.95 68.08 -49.63
CA GLU A 369 -5.29 67.92 -48.34
C GLU A 369 -6.29 68.13 -47.20
N MET A 370 -7.06 69.22 -47.19
CA MET A 370 -8.09 69.43 -46.17
C MET A 370 -9.14 68.32 -46.15
N PHE A 371 -9.64 67.90 -47.31
CA PHE A 371 -10.63 66.81 -47.39
C PHE A 371 -10.04 65.47 -46.93
N ASN A 372 -8.82 65.15 -47.35
CA ASN A 372 -8.09 63.96 -46.93
C ASN A 372 -7.82 63.99 -45.42
N ILE A 373 -7.49 65.15 -44.83
CA ILE A 373 -7.31 65.28 -43.38
C ILE A 373 -8.63 65.06 -42.65
N VAL A 374 -9.73 65.71 -43.04
CA VAL A 374 -11.02 65.58 -42.32
C VAL A 374 -11.59 64.16 -42.43
N THR A 375 -11.39 63.49 -43.56
CA THR A 375 -11.86 62.11 -43.77
C THR A 375 -10.82 61.05 -43.39
N CYS A 376 -9.62 61.44 -42.97
CA CYS A 376 -8.61 60.45 -42.61
C CYS A 376 -9.06 59.62 -41.41
N ASP A 377 -8.57 58.39 -41.36
CA ASP A 377 -8.86 57.46 -40.27
C ASP A 377 -8.41 57.98 -38.89
N MET A 378 -7.47 58.93 -38.87
CA MET A 378 -6.98 59.53 -37.63
C MET A 378 -8.02 60.47 -36.99
N LEU A 379 -8.70 61.31 -37.79
CA LEU A 379 -9.72 62.23 -37.29
C LEU A 379 -11.11 61.60 -37.17
N THR A 380 -11.43 60.60 -38.01
CA THR A 380 -12.69 59.85 -37.93
C THR A 380 -12.66 58.73 -36.88
N GLU A 381 -11.49 58.46 -36.29
CA GLU A 381 -11.24 57.39 -35.33
C GLU A 381 -11.77 56.01 -35.75
N ASN A 382 -11.69 55.73 -37.05
CA ASN A 382 -12.27 54.53 -37.64
C ASN A 382 -11.74 53.25 -36.97
N PRO A 383 -12.59 52.45 -36.28
CA PRO A 383 -12.16 51.28 -35.53
C PRO A 383 -11.64 50.15 -36.43
N GLU A 384 -12.00 50.17 -37.73
CA GLU A 384 -11.61 49.14 -38.70
C GLU A 384 -10.11 49.15 -39.01
N THR A 385 -9.42 50.27 -38.76
CA THR A 385 -7.96 50.40 -38.94
C THR A 385 -7.13 49.45 -38.07
N CYS A 386 -7.73 48.90 -37.01
CA CYS A 386 -7.05 47.92 -36.16
C CYS A 386 -7.03 46.51 -36.75
N ARG A 387 -7.74 46.23 -37.85
CA ARG A 387 -7.78 44.91 -38.48
C ARG A 387 -6.45 44.58 -39.17
N SER A 388 -5.88 43.42 -38.87
CA SER A 388 -4.65 42.98 -39.51
C SER A 388 -4.94 42.32 -40.86
N ASN A 389 -4.16 42.69 -41.88
CA ASN A 389 -4.19 42.03 -43.19
C ASN A 389 -3.78 40.55 -43.11
N LEU A 390 -3.15 40.11 -42.02
CA LEU A 390 -2.72 38.72 -41.78
C LEU A 390 -3.84 37.83 -41.24
N GLY A 391 -5.03 38.37 -40.96
CA GLY A 391 -6.21 37.59 -40.61
C GLY A 391 -7.21 38.34 -39.73
N PRO A 392 -8.51 38.02 -39.83
CA PRO A 392 -9.58 38.78 -39.17
C PRO A 392 -9.57 38.70 -37.64
N GLN A 393 -8.99 37.65 -37.05
CA GLN A 393 -8.87 37.50 -35.59
C GLN A 393 -7.66 38.25 -35.01
N ARG A 394 -6.79 38.79 -35.85
CA ARG A 394 -5.55 39.46 -35.42
C ARG A 394 -5.74 40.97 -35.48
N ILE A 395 -5.46 41.63 -34.36
CA ILE A 395 -5.60 43.07 -34.20
C ILE A 395 -4.22 43.73 -34.12
N VAL A 396 -4.06 44.85 -34.80
CA VAL A 396 -2.89 45.71 -34.74
C VAL A 396 -2.94 46.52 -33.45
N GLY A 397 -2.10 46.16 -32.48
CA GLY A 397 -2.21 46.64 -31.11
C GLY A 397 -2.14 48.16 -30.91
N TYR A 398 -1.37 48.90 -31.73
CA TYR A 398 -1.27 50.36 -31.62
C TYR A 398 -2.43 51.12 -32.30
N MET A 399 -3.21 50.46 -33.16
CA MET A 399 -4.42 51.02 -33.78
C MET A 399 -5.70 50.60 -33.04
N TYR A 400 -5.57 49.81 -31.96
CA TYR A 400 -6.72 49.29 -31.25
C TYR A 400 -7.44 50.37 -30.44
N ARG A 401 -8.73 50.57 -30.73
CA ARG A 401 -9.60 51.58 -30.08
C ARG A 401 -10.69 50.97 -29.19
N GLY A 402 -10.40 49.80 -28.60
CA GLY A 402 -11.30 49.12 -27.67
C GLY A 402 -12.28 48.15 -28.35
N MET A 403 -12.96 47.33 -27.53
CA MET A 403 -13.92 46.34 -28.01
C MET A 403 -15.16 46.99 -28.62
N SER A 404 -15.71 46.35 -29.65
CA SER A 404 -16.97 46.77 -30.26
C SER A 404 -18.12 46.66 -29.23
N PRO A 405 -19.20 47.43 -29.41
CA PRO A 405 -20.39 47.31 -28.56
C PRO A 405 -20.98 45.89 -28.55
N GLU A 406 -20.88 45.18 -29.68
CA GLU A 406 -21.36 43.80 -29.83
C GLU A 406 -20.50 42.80 -29.05
N GLU A 407 -19.17 42.94 -29.10
CA GLU A 407 -18.23 42.13 -28.31
C GLU A 407 -18.43 42.37 -26.80
N LYS A 408 -18.68 43.62 -26.39
CA LYS A 408 -19.01 43.96 -25.00
C LYS A 408 -20.34 43.36 -24.56
N GLU A 409 -21.34 43.29 -25.43
CA GLU A 409 -22.60 42.61 -25.16
C GLU A 409 -22.41 41.09 -25.08
N GLU A 410 -21.57 40.51 -25.92
CA GLU A 410 -21.18 39.09 -25.83
C GLU A 410 -20.51 38.72 -24.51
N VAL A 411 -19.59 39.57 -24.03
CA VAL A 411 -18.96 39.40 -22.73
C VAL A 411 -20.01 39.49 -21.61
N ARG A 412 -20.93 40.45 -21.67
CA ARG A 412 -22.03 40.56 -20.70
C ARG A 412 -22.97 39.36 -20.72
N ARG A 413 -23.34 38.86 -21.91
CA ARG A 413 -24.13 37.63 -22.07
C ARG A 413 -23.42 36.42 -21.46
N HIS A 414 -22.10 36.29 -21.66
CA HIS A 414 -21.32 35.23 -21.03
C HIS A 414 -21.27 35.36 -19.50
N GLN A 415 -21.09 36.57 -18.98
CA GLN A 415 -21.10 36.80 -17.52
C GLN A 415 -22.45 36.45 -16.91
N LEU A 416 -23.56 36.81 -17.55
CA LEU A 416 -24.89 36.43 -17.10
C LEU A 416 -25.10 34.92 -17.13
N LYS A 417 -24.63 34.23 -18.18
CA LYS A 417 -24.62 32.76 -18.22
C LYS A 417 -23.79 32.15 -17.10
N GLN A 418 -22.60 32.66 -16.81
CA GLN A 418 -21.76 32.18 -15.71
C GLN A 418 -22.42 32.37 -14.34
N ILE A 419 -23.15 33.49 -14.14
CA ILE A 419 -23.91 33.72 -12.91
C ILE A 419 -25.02 32.70 -12.77
N GLU A 420 -25.77 32.43 -13.86
CA GLU A 420 -26.85 31.45 -13.87
C GLU A 420 -26.32 30.01 -13.67
N GLU A 421 -25.23 29.64 -14.34
CA GLU A 421 -24.55 28.35 -14.17
C GLU A 421 -24.09 28.16 -12.72
N LYS A 422 -23.44 29.17 -12.12
CA LYS A 422 -23.05 29.11 -10.70
C LYS A 422 -24.24 29.03 -9.77
N ARG A 423 -25.36 29.66 -10.10
CA ARG A 423 -26.60 29.56 -9.30
C ARG A 423 -27.14 28.13 -9.35
N LEU A 424 -27.25 27.55 -10.55
CA LEU A 424 -27.69 26.18 -10.76
C LEU A 424 -26.75 25.16 -10.10
N GLU A 425 -25.44 25.39 -10.15
CA GLU A 425 -24.44 24.55 -9.49
C GLU A 425 -24.62 24.57 -7.97
N ARG A 426 -24.78 25.75 -7.36
CA ARG A 426 -25.07 25.87 -5.92
C ARG A 426 -26.39 25.24 -5.53
N GLU A 427 -27.44 25.40 -6.34
CA GLU A 427 -28.73 24.74 -6.11
C GLU A 427 -28.60 23.22 -6.22
N ALA A 428 -27.79 22.71 -7.15
CA ALA A 428 -27.53 21.29 -7.30
C ALA A 428 -26.67 20.72 -6.17
N GLU A 429 -25.67 21.47 -5.69
CA GLU A 429 -24.88 21.13 -4.51
C GLU A 429 -25.75 21.09 -3.25
N ALA A 430 -26.57 22.12 -3.02
CA ALA A 430 -27.51 22.12 -1.90
C ALA A 430 -28.52 20.96 -1.95
N ARG A 431 -28.98 20.57 -3.14
CA ARG A 431 -29.82 19.35 -3.31
C ARG A 431 -29.05 18.08 -2.94
N ARG A 432 -27.81 17.93 -3.44
CA ARG A 432 -26.96 16.77 -3.09
C ARG A 432 -26.69 16.71 -1.59
N ASP A 433 -26.37 17.83 -0.97
CA ASP A 433 -26.12 17.90 0.47
C ASP A 433 -27.37 17.51 1.27
N ALA A 434 -28.55 18.00 0.87
CA ALA A 434 -29.81 17.59 1.49
C ALA A 434 -30.12 16.09 1.30
N GLU A 435 -29.80 15.51 0.14
CA GLU A 435 -29.90 14.07 -0.10
C GLU A 435 -28.92 13.27 0.79
N TRP A 436 -27.68 13.75 0.92
CA TRP A 436 -26.68 13.16 1.81
C TRP A 436 -27.11 13.22 3.27
N ASP A 437 -27.66 14.34 3.73
CA ASP A 437 -28.21 14.49 5.09
C ASP A 437 -29.40 13.55 5.34
N SER A 438 -30.31 13.43 4.37
CA SER A 438 -31.43 12.48 4.43
C SER A 438 -30.95 11.03 4.50
N LEU A 439 -29.93 10.68 3.71
CA LEU A 439 -29.31 9.36 3.73
C LEU A 439 -28.60 9.09 5.07
N ALA A 440 -27.81 10.05 5.56
CA ALA A 440 -27.09 9.95 6.82
C ALA A 440 -28.06 9.77 8.01
N THR A 441 -29.14 10.56 8.06
CA THR A 441 -30.19 10.40 9.07
C THR A 441 -30.95 9.07 8.92
N GLY A 442 -31.17 8.59 7.69
CA GLY A 442 -31.71 7.26 7.40
C GLY A 442 -30.81 6.13 7.95
N MET A 443 -29.52 6.18 7.64
CA MET A 443 -28.52 5.22 8.11
C MET A 443 -28.40 5.23 9.64
N ALA A 444 -28.32 6.41 10.26
CA ALA A 444 -28.27 6.55 11.72
C ALA A 444 -29.49 5.91 12.40
N ARG A 445 -30.70 6.13 11.86
CA ARG A 445 -31.93 5.46 12.35
C ARG A 445 -31.86 3.95 12.19
N HIS A 446 -31.38 3.46 11.05
CA HIS A 446 -31.25 2.02 10.79
C HIS A 446 -30.26 1.35 11.77
N ILE A 447 -29.12 2.00 12.04
CA ILE A 447 -28.14 1.52 13.02
C ILE A 447 -28.79 1.39 14.41
N VAL A 448 -29.48 2.43 14.87
CA VAL A 448 -30.18 2.40 16.17
C VAL A 448 -31.23 1.29 16.25
N LEU A 449 -31.97 1.06 15.16
CA LEU A 449 -32.96 -0.04 15.10
C LEU A 449 -32.28 -1.41 15.18
N LYS A 450 -31.18 -1.61 14.45
CA LYS A 450 -30.41 -2.86 14.48
C LYS A 450 -29.78 -3.11 15.84
N ASP A 451 -29.24 -2.09 16.48
CA ASP A 451 -28.71 -2.20 17.85
C ASP A 451 -29.81 -2.60 18.84
N ARG A 452 -31.01 -2.03 18.71
CA ARG A 452 -32.17 -2.43 19.52
C ARG A 452 -32.59 -3.88 19.27
N GLU A 453 -32.58 -4.34 18.02
CA GLU A 453 -32.86 -5.74 17.68
C GLU A 453 -31.82 -6.69 18.30
N LEU A 454 -30.53 -6.37 18.17
CA LEU A 454 -29.44 -7.15 18.77
C LEU A 454 -29.57 -7.21 20.29
N MET A 455 -29.87 -6.07 20.93
CA MET A 455 -30.12 -6.02 22.38
C MET A 455 -31.29 -6.90 22.81
N ARG A 456 -32.36 -7.00 22.01
CA ARG A 456 -33.49 -7.91 22.31
C ARG A 456 -33.07 -9.37 22.21
N LYS A 457 -32.38 -9.76 21.14
CA LYS A 457 -31.87 -11.12 20.95
C LYS A 457 -30.90 -11.52 22.07
N GLN A 458 -30.01 -10.62 22.47
CA GLN A 458 -29.07 -10.85 23.57
C GLN A 458 -29.82 -11.08 24.90
N ARG A 459 -30.86 -10.30 25.18
CA ARG A 459 -31.70 -10.49 26.37
C ARG A 459 -32.44 -11.82 26.35
N GLU A 460 -32.95 -12.24 25.20
CA GLU A 460 -33.61 -13.55 25.05
C GLU A 460 -32.63 -14.70 25.27
N LEU A 461 -31.45 -14.64 24.67
CA LEU A 461 -30.40 -15.64 24.87
C LEU A 461 -29.97 -15.72 26.34
N ASN A 462 -29.78 -14.57 27.00
CA ASN A 462 -29.45 -14.53 28.43
C ASN A 462 -30.56 -15.14 29.30
N LYS A 463 -31.83 -14.94 28.94
CA LYS A 463 -32.95 -15.59 29.63
C LYS A 463 -32.94 -17.11 29.44
N GLN A 464 -32.66 -17.59 28.23
CA GLN A 464 -32.55 -19.03 27.94
C GLN A 464 -31.39 -19.66 28.72
N LEU A 465 -30.22 -19.02 28.72
CA LEU A 465 -29.06 -19.45 29.51
C LEU A 465 -29.38 -19.49 31.00
N PHE A 466 -30.07 -18.47 31.53
CA PHE A 466 -30.51 -18.46 32.92
C PHE A 466 -31.44 -19.63 33.25
N GLN A 467 -32.41 -19.92 32.37
CA GLN A 467 -33.32 -21.06 32.54
C GLN A 467 -32.58 -22.39 32.50
N GLN A 468 -31.65 -22.59 31.56
CA GLN A 468 -30.83 -23.79 31.49
C GLN A 468 -29.95 -23.98 32.73
N ASN A 469 -29.25 -22.93 33.16
CA ASN A 469 -28.44 -22.97 34.38
C ASN A 469 -29.28 -23.30 35.62
N LYS A 470 -30.52 -22.80 35.68
CA LYS A 470 -31.46 -23.14 36.76
C LYS A 470 -31.87 -24.62 36.74
N LEU A 471 -32.10 -25.20 35.56
CA LEU A 471 -32.42 -26.63 35.42
C LEU A 471 -31.22 -27.50 35.79
N LEU A 472 -30.05 -27.21 35.23
CA LEU A 472 -28.79 -27.88 35.55
C LEU A 472 -28.49 -27.87 37.05
N SER A 473 -28.71 -26.73 37.72
CA SER A 473 -28.53 -26.63 39.18
C SER A 473 -29.49 -27.54 39.96
N LYS A 474 -30.74 -27.69 39.50
CA LYS A 474 -31.69 -28.62 40.13
C LYS A 474 -31.30 -30.08 39.90
N GLU A 475 -30.91 -30.43 38.68
CA GLU A 475 -30.46 -31.78 38.33
C GLU A 475 -29.24 -32.17 39.17
N GLN A 476 -28.23 -31.30 39.26
CA GLN A 476 -27.06 -31.52 40.10
C GLN A 476 -27.41 -31.72 41.57
N LYS A 477 -28.32 -30.90 42.12
CA LYS A 477 -28.81 -31.08 43.50
C LYS A 477 -29.50 -32.42 43.68
N SER A 478 -30.42 -32.78 42.79
CA SER A 478 -31.14 -34.06 42.86
C SER A 478 -30.21 -35.26 42.75
N HIS A 479 -29.17 -35.15 41.90
CA HIS A 479 -28.17 -36.19 41.75
C HIS A 479 -27.28 -36.30 42.99
N GLN A 480 -26.84 -35.19 43.57
CA GLN A 480 -26.12 -35.18 44.85
C GLN A 480 -26.96 -35.81 45.96
N GLU A 481 -28.23 -35.43 46.09
CA GLU A 481 -29.14 -36.02 47.08
C GLU A 481 -29.28 -37.54 46.89
N TYR A 482 -29.38 -38.02 45.64
CA TYR A 482 -29.40 -39.45 45.34
C TYR A 482 -28.12 -40.16 45.74
N VAL A 483 -26.96 -39.61 45.37
CA VAL A 483 -25.65 -40.18 45.71
C VAL A 483 -25.47 -40.26 47.21
N GLU A 484 -25.78 -39.19 47.96
CA GLU A 484 -25.68 -39.18 49.42
C GLU A 484 -26.63 -40.17 50.08
N ARG A 485 -27.88 -40.27 49.62
CA ARG A 485 -28.91 -41.10 50.27
C ARG A 485 -28.96 -42.56 49.86
N VAL A 486 -28.47 -42.90 48.68
CA VAL A 486 -28.63 -44.26 48.12
C VAL A 486 -27.28 -44.93 47.95
N VAL A 487 -26.26 -44.20 47.49
CA VAL A 487 -24.95 -44.77 47.19
C VAL A 487 -24.05 -44.78 48.42
N PHE A 488 -24.07 -43.73 49.23
CA PHE A 488 -23.20 -43.61 50.41
C PHE A 488 -23.79 -44.14 51.72
N THR A 489 -25.07 -44.48 51.73
CA THR A 489 -25.69 -45.21 52.84
C THR A 489 -25.47 -46.71 52.67
N ASN A 490 -24.55 -47.27 53.46
CA ASN A 490 -24.30 -48.69 53.47
C ASN A 490 -25.32 -49.40 54.38
N GLU A 491 -26.27 -50.12 53.81
CA GLU A 491 -27.09 -51.08 54.55
C GLU A 491 -26.46 -52.48 54.49
N PRO A 492 -26.20 -53.15 55.63
CA PRO A 492 -25.63 -54.48 55.61
C PRO A 492 -26.59 -55.47 54.95
N THR A 493 -26.09 -56.20 53.96
CA THR A 493 -26.91 -57.19 53.24
C THR A 493 -27.25 -58.38 54.15
N PRO A 494 -28.41 -59.06 53.94
CA PRO A 494 -28.78 -60.24 54.73
C PRO A 494 -27.70 -61.34 54.76
N ALA A 495 -26.92 -61.43 53.67
CA ALA A 495 -25.77 -62.33 53.57
C ALA A 495 -24.65 -62.02 54.57
N TYR A 496 -24.44 -60.74 54.94
CA TYR A 496 -23.48 -60.35 55.98
C TYR A 496 -23.87 -60.93 57.34
N PHE A 497 -25.16 -60.86 57.70
CA PHE A 497 -25.65 -61.42 58.97
C PHE A 497 -25.63 -62.96 58.98
N ALA A 498 -25.83 -63.59 57.82
CA ALA A 498 -25.78 -65.05 57.67
C ALA A 498 -24.38 -65.65 57.86
N GLN A 499 -23.32 -64.85 57.84
CA GLN A 499 -21.94 -65.31 58.10
C GLN A 499 -21.70 -65.59 59.59
N PHE A 500 -22.44 -64.95 60.48
CA PHE A 500 -22.30 -65.11 61.92
C PHE A 500 -22.98 -66.40 62.41
N ASN A 501 -22.38 -67.08 63.39
CA ASN A 501 -22.87 -68.34 63.98
C ASN A 501 -22.98 -69.53 63.01
N THR A 502 -22.15 -69.55 61.96
CA THR A 502 -22.12 -70.64 60.97
C THR A 502 -21.31 -71.87 61.41
N SER A 503 -20.49 -71.74 62.46
CA SER A 503 -19.63 -72.80 63.02
C SER A 503 -19.91 -73.00 64.51
N THR A 504 -19.96 -74.25 64.96
CA THR A 504 -20.24 -74.65 66.36
C THR A 504 -19.04 -74.56 67.31
N ARG A 505 -17.90 -74.04 66.84
CA ARG A 505 -16.64 -74.00 67.60
C ARG A 505 -16.62 -72.95 68.71
#